data_AF-A0A7R9R126-F1
#
_entry.id   AF-A0A7R9R126-F1
#
_cell.length_a   1.000
_cell.length_b   1.000
_cell.length_c   1.000
_cell.angle_alpha   90.00
_cell.angle_beta   90.00
_cell.angle_gamma   90.00
#
_symmetry.space_group_name_H-M   'P 1'
#
loop_
_entity.id
_entity.type
_entity.pdbx_description
1 polymer ?
#
loop_
_entity_poly.entity_id
_entity_poly.type
_entity_poly.pdbx_seq_one_letter_code
_entity_poly.pdbx_strand_id
1 'polypeptide(L)'
;MVLKKLDNRLKVLIENGIQLGHRSMFVIVGRKAKDQVVILHEMLSKCLVRARPSVLWCYKKELGFSTHRKKRMRQLNKRMKSGADLDNEEDLFLTFVAQTSIRYCYY
;
A
#
# COMPACT_ATOMS: atom_id res chain seq x y z
N MET A 1 5.26 -13.00 -13.95
CA MET A 1 4.11 -12.29 -13.34
C MET A 1 2.93 -12.37 -14.29
N VAL A 2 1.82 -12.99 -13.89
CA VAL A 2 0.62 -13.07 -14.75
C VAL A 2 -0.19 -11.78 -14.54
N LEU A 3 -0.32 -10.96 -15.58
CA LEU A 3 -1.17 -9.77 -15.54
C LEU A 3 -2.63 -10.22 -15.45
N LYS A 4 -3.23 -9.99 -14.28
CA LYS A 4 -4.66 -10.25 -14.06
C LYS A 4 -5.42 -8.94 -14.21
N LYS A 5 -6.47 -8.97 -15.02
CA LYS A 5 -7.42 -7.86 -15.12
C LYS A 5 -8.13 -7.71 -13.77
N LEU A 6 -8.04 -6.52 -13.18
CA LEU A 6 -8.80 -6.22 -11.98
C LEU A 6 -10.28 -6.00 -12.35
N ASP A 7 -11.16 -6.42 -11.46
CA ASP A 7 -12.59 -6.15 -11.57
C ASP A 7 -12.86 -4.63 -11.54
N ASN A 8 -13.59 -4.13 -12.54
CA ASN A 8 -13.87 -2.71 -12.71
C ASN A 8 -14.73 -2.14 -11.58
N ARG A 9 -15.46 -2.98 -10.82
CA ARG A 9 -16.31 -2.54 -9.70
C ARG A 9 -15.52 -1.77 -8.64
N LEU A 10 -14.25 -2.11 -8.41
CA LEU A 10 -13.39 -1.41 -7.45
C LEU A 10 -13.11 0.02 -7.89
N LYS A 11 -12.76 0.20 -9.18
CA LYS A 11 -12.49 1.51 -9.75
C LYS A 11 -13.74 2.40 -9.72
N VAL A 12 -14.87 1.87 -10.19
CA VAL A 12 -16.16 2.58 -10.21
C VAL A 12 -16.57 3.01 -8.81
N LEU A 13 -16.42 2.15 -7.79
CA LEU A 13 -16.76 2.49 -6.42
C LEU A 13 -15.89 3.63 -5.86
N ILE A 14 -14.59 3.64 -6.17
CA ILE A 14 -13.67 4.69 -5.72
C ILE A 14 -14.02 6.02 -6.41
N GLU A 15 -14.21 6.00 -7.73
CA GLU A 15 -14.54 7.20 -8.52
C GLU A 15 -15.85 7.83 -8.06
N ASN A 16 -16.90 7.01 -7.89
CA ASN A 16 -18.20 7.47 -7.40
C ASN A 16 -18.09 8.02 -5.97
N GLY A 17 -17.31 7.37 -5.10
CA GLY A 17 -17.07 7.85 -3.73
C GLY A 17 -16.45 9.25 -3.72
N ILE A 18 -15.47 9.50 -4.59
CA ILE A 18 -14.85 10.82 -4.73
C ILE A 18 -15.85 11.85 -5.27
N GLN A 19 -16.55 11.52 -6.37
CA GLN A 19 -17.47 12.44 -7.03
C GLN A 19 -18.66 12.83 -6.15
N LEU A 20 -19.18 11.90 -5.36
CA LEU A 20 -20.32 12.11 -4.46
C LEU A 20 -19.90 12.60 -3.07
N GLY A 21 -18.60 12.65 -2.76
CA GLY A 21 -18.11 13.01 -1.43
C GLY A 21 -18.40 11.94 -0.36
N HIS A 22 -18.53 10.68 -0.76
CA HIS A 22 -18.80 9.55 0.12
C HIS A 22 -17.53 8.81 0.52
N ARG A 23 -17.53 8.23 1.74
CA ARG A 23 -16.46 7.34 2.21
C ARG A 23 -16.76 5.91 1.80
N SER A 24 -15.82 5.29 1.10
CA SER A 24 -15.89 3.87 0.71
C SER A 24 -15.16 2.99 1.75
N MET A 25 -15.70 1.81 2.01
CA MET A 25 -15.11 0.82 2.92
C MET A 25 -14.80 -0.47 2.16
N PHE A 26 -13.62 -1.05 2.42
CA PHE A 26 -13.18 -2.31 1.84
C PHE A 26 -12.79 -3.30 2.93
N VAL A 27 -13.11 -4.57 2.72
CA VAL A 27 -12.66 -5.69 3.55
C VAL A 27 -11.86 -6.63 2.67
N ILE A 28 -10.59 -6.83 3.01
CA ILE A 28 -9.66 -7.65 2.23
C ILE A 28 -9.34 -8.91 3.03
N VAL A 29 -9.62 -10.08 2.45
CA VAL A 29 -9.37 -11.37 3.08
C VAL A 29 -8.30 -12.11 2.31
N GLY A 30 -7.20 -12.48 2.98
CA GLY A 30 -6.15 -13.32 2.40
C GLY A 30 -4.75 -13.04 2.96
N ARG A 31 -3.82 -13.98 2.73
CA ARG A 31 -2.44 -13.87 3.23
C ARG A 31 -1.67 -12.68 2.65
N LYS A 32 -1.98 -12.28 1.42
CA LYS A 32 -1.38 -11.14 0.70
C LYS A 32 -2.22 -9.85 0.76
N ALA A 33 -3.09 -9.71 1.78
CA ALA A 33 -3.97 -8.54 1.90
C ALA A 33 -3.18 -7.22 1.97
N LYS A 34 -2.01 -7.24 2.62
CA LYS A 34 -1.10 -6.09 2.72
C LYS A 34 -0.74 -5.49 1.36
N ASP A 35 -0.52 -6.35 0.36
CA ASP A 35 -0.08 -5.92 -0.97
C ASP A 35 -1.25 -5.34 -1.76
N GLN A 36 -2.48 -5.80 -1.48
CA GLN A 36 -3.70 -5.24 -2.09
C GLN A 36 -4.00 -3.82 -1.61
N VAL A 37 -3.61 -3.47 -0.37
CA VAL A 37 -3.73 -2.09 0.15
C VAL A 37 -2.96 -1.10 -0.71
N VAL A 38 -1.79 -1.50 -1.22
CA VAL A 38 -0.94 -0.68 -2.09
C VAL A 38 -1.67 -0.36 -3.39
N ILE A 39 -2.31 -1.37 -3.99
CA ILE A 39 -3.06 -1.23 -5.24
C ILE A 39 -4.25 -0.29 -5.06
N LEU A 40 -5.01 -0.43 -3.97
CA LEU A 40 -6.15 0.45 -3.68
C LEU A 40 -5.72 1.90 -3.44
N HIS A 41 -4.60 2.11 -2.73
CA HIS A 41 -4.05 3.46 -2.51
C HIS A 41 -3.60 4.11 -3.81
N GLU A 42 -2.99 3.33 -4.70
CA GLU A 42 -2.57 3.81 -6.03
C GLU A 42 -3.78 4.18 -6.89
N MET A 43 -4.86 3.39 -6.85
CA MET A 43 -6.11 3.71 -7.54
C MET A 43 -6.73 5.00 -7.03
N LEU A 44 -6.85 5.14 -5.71
CA LEU A 44 -7.34 6.36 -5.09
C LEU A 44 -6.47 7.57 -5.47
N SER A 45 -5.14 7.41 -5.44
CA SER A 45 -4.19 8.47 -5.78
C SER A 45 -4.30 8.90 -7.24
N LYS A 46 -4.61 7.99 -8.17
CA LYS A 46 -4.82 8.30 -9.60
C LYS A 46 -6.15 9.00 -9.87
N CYS A 47 -7.19 8.69 -9.12
CA CYS A 47 -8.49 9.34 -9.27
C CYS A 47 -8.51 10.76 -8.68
N LEU A 48 -7.61 11.07 -7.74
CA LEU A 48 -7.48 12.38 -7.13
C LEU A 48 -6.55 13.28 -7.98
N VAL A 49 -7.06 14.43 -8.45
CA VAL A 49 -6.25 15.48 -9.14
C VAL A 49 -5.40 16.29 -8.15
N ARG A 50 -5.32 15.86 -6.89
CA ARG A 50 -4.68 16.58 -5.76
C ARG A 50 -3.46 15.81 -5.24
N ALA A 51 -2.83 16.36 -4.21
CA ALA A 51 -1.73 15.72 -3.50
C ALA A 51 -2.10 14.30 -3.05
N ARG A 52 -1.10 13.40 -3.05
CA ARG A 52 -1.24 12.01 -2.65
C ARG A 52 -1.84 11.92 -1.24
N PRO A 53 -2.91 11.13 -1.03
CA PRO A 53 -3.59 11.07 0.27
C PRO A 53 -2.69 10.44 1.34
N SER A 54 -2.72 11.02 2.54
CA SER A 54 -2.08 10.47 3.73
C SER A 54 -2.83 9.23 4.24
N VAL A 55 -2.12 8.37 4.96
CA VAL A 55 -2.66 7.09 5.45
C VAL A 55 -2.51 7.01 6.97
N LEU A 56 -3.58 6.59 7.65
CA LEU A 56 -3.53 6.15 9.04
C LEU A 56 -3.43 4.62 9.07
N TRP A 57 -2.39 4.09 9.72
CA TRP A 57 -2.15 2.66 9.85
C TRP A 57 -2.27 2.23 11.31
N CYS A 58 -3.37 1.57 11.64
CA CYS A 58 -3.67 1.09 12.99
C CYS A 58 -3.27 -0.37 13.16
N TYR A 59 -2.61 -0.73 14.27
CA TYR A 59 -2.16 -2.10 14.53
C TYR A 59 -2.12 -2.42 16.03
N LYS A 60 -2.26 -3.71 16.38
CA LYS A 60 -2.32 -4.16 17.79
C LYS A 60 -0.95 -4.40 18.42
N LYS A 61 -0.11 -5.20 17.75
CA LYS A 61 1.23 -5.60 18.25
C LYS A 61 2.30 -5.41 17.18
N GLU A 62 2.29 -6.24 16.14
CA GLU A 62 3.34 -6.25 15.12
C GLU A 62 2.81 -5.81 13.75
N LEU A 63 3.62 -5.03 13.03
CA LEU A 63 3.34 -4.56 11.66
C LEU A 63 3.85 -5.53 10.58
N GLY A 64 4.79 -6.42 10.92
CA GLY A 64 5.49 -7.25 9.94
C GLY A 64 6.48 -6.48 9.05
N PHE A 65 6.71 -5.19 9.32
CA PHE A 65 7.76 -4.37 8.68
C PHE A 65 8.23 -3.26 9.62
N SER A 66 9.41 -2.70 9.34
CA SER A 66 9.96 -1.59 10.12
C SER A 66 9.40 -0.24 9.65
N THR A 67 8.81 0.53 10.55
CA THR A 67 8.40 1.93 10.26
C THR A 67 9.61 2.86 10.09
N HIS A 68 10.73 2.54 10.75
CA HIS A 68 11.94 3.36 10.73
C HIS A 68 12.67 3.31 9.37
N ARG A 69 12.70 4.45 8.67
CA ARG A 69 13.24 4.58 7.29
C ARG A 69 14.69 4.12 7.17
N LYS A 70 15.57 4.55 8.08
CA LYS A 70 17.01 4.17 8.05
C LYS A 70 17.21 2.67 8.25
N LYS A 71 16.36 2.04 9.07
CA LYS A 71 16.43 0.59 9.32
C LYS A 71 15.99 -0.19 8.06
N ARG A 72 14.93 0.26 7.39
CA ARG A 72 14.49 -0.30 6.09
C ARG A 72 15.57 -0.21 5.01
N MET A 73 16.17 0.98 4.84
CA MET A 73 17.21 1.15 3.81
C MET A 73 18.41 0.22 4.04
N ARG A 74 18.81 0.00 5.30
CA ARG A 74 19.85 -0.98 5.64
C ARG A 74 19.44 -2.41 5.32
N GLN A 75 18.19 -2.79 5.59
CA GLN A 75 17.67 -4.12 5.26
C GLN A 75 17.62 -4.34 3.75
N LEU A 76 17.16 -3.36 2.98
CA LEU A 76 17.13 -3.40 1.52
C LEU A 76 18.54 -3.56 0.94
N ASN A 77 19.48 -2.70 1.35
CA ASN A 77 20.87 -2.79 0.91
C ASN A 77 21.53 -4.13 1.25
N LYS A 78 21.18 -4.73 2.41
CA LYS A 78 21.68 -6.05 2.80
C LYS A 78 21.12 -7.15 1.89
N ARG A 79 19.83 -7.09 1.53
CA ARG A 79 19.18 -8.04 0.62
C ARG A 79 19.72 -7.95 -0.81
N MET A 80 19.93 -6.73 -1.31
CA MET A 80 20.56 -6.51 -2.62
C MET A 80 21.97 -7.12 -2.67
N LYS A 81 22.76 -6.93 -1.60
CA LYS A 81 24.12 -7.50 -1.50
C LYS A 81 24.14 -9.03 -1.41
N SER A 82 23.09 -9.66 -0.89
CA SER A 82 23.00 -11.12 -0.79
C SER A 82 22.49 -11.79 -2.07
N GLY A 83 22.25 -11.05 -3.15
CA GLY A 83 21.76 -11.61 -4.42
C GLY A 83 20.34 -12.16 -4.34
N ALA A 84 19.55 -11.74 -3.34
CA ALA A 84 18.16 -12.15 -3.23
C ALA A 84 17.35 -11.42 -4.29
N ASP A 85 16.59 -12.17 -5.09
CA ASP A 85 15.62 -11.60 -6.02
C ASP A 85 14.62 -10.75 -5.22
N LEU A 86 14.61 -9.45 -5.48
CA LEU A 86 13.60 -8.56 -4.95
C LEU A 86 12.33 -8.84 -5.74
N ASP A 87 11.51 -9.77 -5.24
CA ASP A 87 10.19 -10.03 -5.79
C ASP A 87 9.46 -8.69 -5.99
N ASN A 88 9.00 -8.43 -7.23
CA ASN A 88 8.36 -7.16 -7.62
C ASN A 88 7.22 -6.72 -6.67
N GLU A 89 6.57 -7.67 -5.97
CA GLU A 89 5.52 -7.38 -4.98
C GLU A 89 6.05 -6.78 -3.67
N GLU A 90 7.18 -7.26 -3.14
CA GLU A 90 7.80 -6.65 -1.94
C GLU A 90 8.25 -5.22 -2.25
N ASP A 91 8.76 -4.99 -3.46
CA ASP A 91 9.23 -3.67 -3.89
C ASP A 91 8.09 -2.64 -3.99
N LEU A 92 6.92 -3.05 -4.49
CA LEU A 92 5.72 -2.20 -4.52
C LEU A 92 5.30 -1.75 -3.13
N PHE A 93 5.26 -2.67 -2.16
CA PHE A 93 4.92 -2.34 -0.78
C PHE A 93 5.96 -1.41 -0.14
N LEU A 94 7.25 -1.70 -0.32
CA LEU A 94 8.31 -0.85 0.22
C LEU A 94 8.27 0.57 -0.36
N THR A 95 8.00 0.67 -1.66
CA THR A 95 7.81 1.94 -2.37
C THR A 95 6.62 2.71 -1.81
N PHE A 96 5.48 2.06 -1.61
CA PHE A 96 4.30 2.66 -0.97
C PHE A 96 4.64 3.24 0.41
N VAL A 97 5.31 2.47 1.27
CA VAL A 97 5.69 2.91 2.63
C VAL A 97 6.78 4.00 2.60
N ALA A 98 7.56 4.10 1.53
CA ALA A 98 8.59 5.13 1.38
C ALA A 98 8.03 6.47 0.86
N GLN A 99 7.07 6.43 -0.07
CA GLN A 99 6.55 7.61 -0.74
C GLN A 99 5.31 8.21 -0.05
N THR A 100 4.60 7.42 0.74
CA THR A 100 3.34 7.85 1.37
C THR A 100 3.59 8.41 2.76
N SER A 101 2.91 9.52 3.09
CA SER A 101 2.85 10.03 4.47
C SER A 101 1.95 9.12 5.30
N ILE A 102 2.54 8.28 6.15
CA ILE A 102 1.84 7.29 6.96
C ILE A 102 1.99 7.63 8.45
N ARG A 103 0.85 7.80 9.12
CA ARG A 103 0.77 7.87 10.59
C ARG A 103 0.51 6.47 11.14
N TYR A 104 1.43 5.97 11.97
CA TYR A 104 1.28 4.68 12.65
C TYR A 104 0.65 4.88 14.03
N CYS A 105 -0.36 4.07 14.35
CA CYS A 105 -1.11 4.18 15.60
C CYS A 105 -1.37 2.81 16.21
N TYR A 106 -1.20 2.68 17.53
CA TYR A 106 -1.69 1.53 18.27
C TYR A 106 -3.20 1.67 18.52
N TYR A 107 -3.90 0.54 18.63
CA TYR A 107 -5.26 0.49 19.16
C TYR A 107 -5.35 -0.49 20.32
#